data_AF-A0A1W9TP34-F1
#
_entry.id   AF-A0A1W9TP34-F1
#
_cell.length_a   1.000
_cell.length_b   1.000
_cell.length_c   1.000
_cell.angle_alpha   90.00
_cell.angle_beta   90.00
_cell.angle_gamma   90.00
#
_symmetry.space_group_name_H-M   'P 1'
#
loop_
_entity.id
_entity.type
_entity.pdbx_description
1 polymer ?
#
loop_
_entity_poly.entity_id
_entity_poly.type
_entity_poly.pdbx_seq_one_letter_code
_entity_poly.pdbx_strand_id
1 'polypeptide(L)'
;MKKIVLLFFILSIMSFGSPRYNFKFEKVDLLNVKVSRKYNGWRNFEGTLKNKTDQEILAVKFKIKYRDKDVMKNDSYHTVGSIELYNLDPKEVINFKAYAKVFDMNNK
;
A
#
# COMPACT_ATOMS: atom_id res chain seq x y z
N MET A 1 22.41 -11.46 -47.85
CA MET A 1 21.27 -11.77 -46.96
C MET A 1 21.32 -10.84 -45.74
N LYS A 2 20.52 -9.77 -45.74
CA LYS A 2 20.43 -8.84 -44.60
C LYS A 2 19.37 -9.37 -43.64
N LYS A 3 19.80 -10.05 -42.57
CA LYS A 3 18.93 -10.31 -41.42
C LYS A 3 19.16 -9.18 -40.42
N ILE A 4 18.41 -8.10 -40.60
CA ILE A 4 18.12 -7.17 -39.51
C ILE A 4 17.21 -7.98 -38.58
N VAL A 5 17.82 -8.74 -37.67
CA VAL A 5 17.12 -9.32 -36.54
C VAL A 5 16.85 -8.15 -35.61
N LEU A 6 15.75 -7.48 -35.96
CA LEU A 6 14.82 -6.81 -35.09
C LEU A 6 15.35 -6.71 -33.65
N LEU A 7 15.88 -5.53 -33.37
CA LEU A 7 16.14 -4.93 -32.07
C LEU A 7 14.86 -4.84 -31.20
N PHE A 8 13.93 -5.79 -31.32
CA PHE A 8 12.69 -5.90 -30.56
C PHE A 8 12.90 -6.62 -29.22
N PHE A 9 14.09 -7.17 -28.96
CA PHE A 9 14.42 -7.67 -27.63
C PHE A 9 14.72 -6.55 -26.61
N ILE A 10 14.84 -5.29 -27.06
CA ILE A 10 14.96 -4.14 -26.16
C ILE A 10 13.55 -3.64 -25.72
N LEU A 11 12.46 -4.18 -26.27
CA LEU A 11 11.09 -3.81 -25.89
C LEU A 11 10.53 -4.55 -24.66
N SER A 12 11.25 -5.50 -24.06
CA SER A 12 10.85 -6.06 -22.76
C SER A 12 11.59 -5.40 -21.60
N ILE A 13 11.59 -4.06 -21.61
CA ILE A 13 11.56 -3.28 -20.37
C ILE A 13 10.27 -3.69 -19.66
N MET A 14 10.29 -4.85 -18.99
CA MET A 14 9.29 -5.17 -17.98
C MET A 14 9.40 -4.05 -16.97
N SER A 15 8.49 -3.10 -17.07
CA SER A 15 8.24 -2.09 -16.06
C SER A 15 7.96 -2.82 -14.76
N PHE A 16 9.00 -3.06 -13.96
CA PHE A 16 8.91 -3.54 -12.58
C PHE A 16 8.32 -2.42 -11.71
N GLY A 17 7.12 -1.96 -12.06
CA GLY A 17 6.32 -1.10 -11.20
C GLY A 17 6.02 -1.85 -9.91
N SER A 18 6.22 -1.19 -8.77
CA SER A 18 5.77 -1.76 -7.50
C SER A 18 4.26 -2.02 -7.59
N PRO A 19 3.78 -3.21 -7.17
CA PRO A 19 2.36 -3.55 -7.26
C PRO A 19 1.52 -2.49 -6.55
N ARG A 20 0.41 -2.13 -7.18
CA ARG A 20 -0.54 -1.13 -6.66
C ARG A 20 -1.83 -1.83 -6.26
N TYR A 21 -2.38 -1.43 -5.12
CA TYR A 21 -3.58 -2.01 -4.53
C TYR A 21 -4.67 -0.95 -4.39
N ASN A 22 -5.92 -1.35 -4.62
CA ASN A 22 -7.08 -0.52 -4.38
C ASN A 22 -7.96 -1.20 -3.32
N PHE A 23 -8.37 -0.45 -2.30
CA PHE A 23 -9.28 -0.92 -1.25
C PHE A 23 -10.52 -0.04 -1.25
N LYS A 24 -11.69 -0.64 -1.44
CA LYS A 24 -12.96 0.06 -1.45
C LYS A 24 -13.69 -0.16 -0.13
N PHE A 25 -14.07 0.91 0.54
CA PHE A 25 -14.90 0.88 1.75
C PHE A 25 -16.21 1.62 1.47
N GLU A 26 -17.17 1.61 2.39
CA GLU A 26 -18.47 2.25 2.16
C GLU A 26 -18.33 3.75 1.87
N LYS A 27 -17.63 4.50 2.74
CA LYS A 27 -17.53 5.97 2.68
C LYS A 27 -16.27 6.49 2.01
N VAL A 28 -15.23 5.66 1.94
CA VAL A 28 -13.91 6.06 1.42
C VAL A 28 -13.29 4.99 0.55
N ASP A 29 -12.42 5.38 -0.39
CA ASP A 29 -11.58 4.46 -1.15
C ASP A 29 -10.09 4.77 -0.91
N LEU A 30 -9.27 3.74 -0.73
CA LEU A 30 -7.82 3.83 -0.84
C LEU A 30 -7.41 3.37 -2.24
N LEU A 31 -6.81 4.27 -3.01
CA LEU A 31 -6.46 4.06 -4.40
C LEU A 31 -4.95 4.09 -4.59
N ASN A 32 -4.47 3.31 -5.56
CA ASN A 32 -3.07 3.28 -5.99
C ASN A 32 -2.07 3.05 -4.85
N VAL A 33 -2.47 2.27 -3.83
CA VAL A 33 -1.63 2.03 -2.67
C VAL A 33 -0.41 1.22 -3.08
N LYS A 34 0.77 1.79 -2.95
CA LYS A 34 2.05 1.14 -3.13
C LYS A 34 2.64 0.80 -1.77
N VAL A 35 3.33 -0.33 -1.73
CA VAL A 35 4.07 -0.76 -0.55
C VAL A 35 5.55 -0.80 -0.91
N SER A 36 6.39 -0.09 -0.15
CA SER A 36 7.82 -0.13 -0.40
C SER A 36 8.44 -1.49 -0.11
N ARG A 37 9.63 -1.70 -0.67
CA ARG A 37 10.55 -2.71 -0.14
C ARG A 37 10.85 -2.39 1.33
N LYS A 38 11.16 -3.44 2.09
CA LYS A 38 11.57 -3.32 3.48
C LYS A 38 12.91 -2.59 3.55
N TYR A 39 13.02 -1.60 4.42
CA TYR A 39 14.27 -0.92 4.74
C TYR A 39 14.35 -0.68 6.24
N ASN A 40 15.42 -1.16 6.88
CA ASN A 40 15.67 -1.02 8.32
C ASN A 40 14.48 -1.41 9.23
N GLY A 41 13.80 -2.53 8.93
CA GLY A 41 12.64 -2.93 9.75
C GLY A 41 11.34 -2.20 9.43
N TRP A 42 11.27 -1.38 8.38
CA TRP A 42 10.07 -0.61 8.02
C TRP A 42 9.65 -0.80 6.57
N ARG A 43 8.35 -0.63 6.32
CA ARG A 43 7.78 -0.42 4.97
C ARG A 43 6.95 0.85 4.99
N ASN A 44 6.97 1.59 3.89
CA ASN A 44 6.03 2.68 3.68
C ASN A 44 4.84 2.22 2.82
N PHE A 45 3.71 2.87 3.06
CA PHE A 45 2.47 2.74 2.31
C PHE A 45 2.14 4.12 1.80
N GLU A 46 2.09 4.29 0.48
CA GLU A 46 1.72 5.56 -0.14
C GLU A 46 0.57 5.33 -1.10
N GLY A 47 -0.35 6.28 -1.18
CA GLY A 47 -1.50 6.18 -2.08
C GLY A 47 -2.39 7.38 -1.95
N THR A 48 -3.62 7.21 -2.40
CA THR A 48 -4.62 8.26 -2.40
C THR A 48 -5.84 7.82 -1.61
N LEU A 49 -6.37 8.68 -0.73
CA LEU A 49 -7.65 8.48 -0.06
C LEU A 49 -8.69 9.36 -0.75
N LYS A 50 -9.84 8.78 -1.09
CA LYS A 50 -10.98 9.49 -1.67
C LYS A 50 -12.19 9.43 -0.74
N ASN A 51 -12.76 10.58 -0.40
CA ASN A 51 -14.10 10.65 0.18
C ASN A 51 -15.13 10.36 -0.93
N LYS A 52 -16.04 9.40 -0.72
CA LYS A 52 -17.11 9.10 -1.69
C LYS A 52 -18.42 9.78 -1.34
N THR A 53 -18.52 10.31 -0.13
CA THR A 53 -19.75 10.90 0.39
C THR A 53 -19.85 12.37 0.00
N ASP A 54 -21.06 12.92 0.11
CA ASP A 54 -21.35 14.35 -0.04
C ASP A 54 -21.23 15.09 1.31
N GLN A 55 -20.65 14.45 2.32
CA GLN A 55 -20.46 14.96 3.67
C GLN A 55 -18.98 15.01 4.03
N GLU A 56 -18.61 15.95 4.90
CA GLU A 56 -17.28 15.98 5.50
C GLU A 56 -17.08 14.76 6.40
N ILE A 57 -15.90 14.15 6.31
CA ILE A 57 -15.48 13.08 7.22
C ILE A 57 -14.46 13.65 8.21
N LEU A 58 -14.88 13.81 9.47
CA LEU A 58 -14.06 14.40 10.53
C LEU A 58 -12.80 13.58 10.84
N ALA A 59 -12.88 12.24 10.78
CA ALA A 59 -11.76 11.37 11.06
C ALA A 59 -11.85 10.04 10.30
N VAL A 60 -10.72 9.62 9.73
CA VAL A 60 -10.52 8.30 9.14
C VAL A 60 -9.29 7.65 9.77
N LYS A 61 -9.47 6.45 10.32
CA LYS A 61 -8.39 5.67 10.93
C LYS A 61 -8.29 4.29 10.32
N PHE A 62 -7.21 4.03 9.58
CA PHE A 62 -6.86 2.70 9.11
C PHE A 62 -5.80 2.09 10.01
N LYS A 63 -5.98 0.82 10.40
CA LYS A 63 -4.97 0.03 11.09
C LYS A 63 -4.39 -0.99 10.14
N ILE A 64 -3.08 -0.93 9.93
CA ILE A 64 -2.35 -1.91 9.14
C ILE A 64 -1.98 -3.04 10.09
N LYS A 65 -2.44 -4.25 9.78
CA LYS A 65 -2.17 -5.44 10.58
C LYS A 65 -1.36 -6.46 9.79
N TYR A 66 -0.44 -7.14 10.47
CA TYR A 66 0.35 -8.23 9.90
C TYR A 66 0.12 -9.51 10.70
N ARG A 67 0.08 -10.65 10.00
CA ARG A 67 0.05 -11.98 10.62
C ARG A 67 1.46 -12.53 10.63
N ASP A 68 2.01 -12.67 11.83
CA ASP A 68 3.30 -13.31 12.03
C ASP A 68 3.10 -14.83 12.09
N LYS A 69 3.92 -15.59 11.35
CA LYS A 69 3.88 -17.07 11.35
C LYS A 69 4.73 -17.66 12.47
N ASP A 70 5.72 -16.91 12.96
CA ASP A 70 6.69 -17.31 13.99
C ASP A 70 6.20 -16.95 15.40
N VAL A 71 5.25 -16.01 15.51
CA VAL A 71 4.48 -15.77 16.74
C VAL A 71 3.36 -16.81 16.83
N MET A 72 3.68 -17.87 17.56
CA MET A 72 2.98 -19.16 17.63
C MET A 72 1.44 -19.15 17.76
N LYS A 73 0.84 -20.07 17.00
CA LYS A 73 -0.34 -20.91 17.27
C LYS A 73 -1.71 -20.31 17.65
N ASN A 74 -1.85 -19.02 17.97
CA ASN A 74 -3.16 -18.40 18.22
C ASN A 74 -3.26 -17.01 17.58
N ASP A 75 -3.65 -17.00 16.30
CA ASP A 75 -4.53 -16.02 15.64
C ASP A 75 -4.38 -14.49 15.87
N SER A 76 -3.23 -14.01 16.34
CA SER A 76 -3.10 -12.59 16.69
C SER A 76 -2.47 -11.78 15.56
N TYR A 77 -3.33 -11.17 14.75
CA TYR A 77 -2.94 -10.08 13.87
C TYR A 77 -2.40 -8.89 14.69
N HIS A 78 -1.14 -8.49 14.50
CA HIS A 78 -0.53 -7.35 15.19
C HIS A 78 -0.67 -6.07 14.39
N THR A 79 -1.03 -4.96 15.04
CA THR A 79 -1.00 -3.64 14.40
C THR A 79 0.45 -3.20 14.23
N VAL A 80 0.85 -3.02 12.97
CA VAL A 80 2.20 -2.65 12.57
C VAL A 80 2.30 -1.20 12.12
N GLY A 81 1.18 -0.54 11.86
CA GLY A 81 1.10 0.88 11.51
C GLY A 81 -0.34 1.37 11.48
N SER A 82 -0.50 2.69 11.38
CA SER A 82 -1.80 3.34 11.24
C SER A 82 -1.73 4.51 10.28
N ILE A 83 -2.87 4.81 9.67
CA ILE A 83 -3.13 6.04 8.91
C ILE A 83 -4.23 6.76 9.68
N GLU A 84 -3.99 8.01 10.06
CA GLU A 84 -4.95 8.88 10.73
C GLU A 84 -5.04 10.18 9.93
N LEU A 85 -6.24 10.47 9.43
CA LEU A 85 -6.54 11.62 8.58
C LEU A 85 -7.79 12.29 9.13
N TYR A 86 -7.84 13.61 9.04
CA TYR A 86 -8.88 14.44 9.65
C TYR A 86 -9.43 15.42 8.62
N ASN A 87 -10.68 15.82 8.82
CA ASN A 87 -11.37 16.87 8.05
C ASN A 87 -11.24 16.64 6.53
N LEU A 88 -11.70 15.47 6.07
CA LEU A 88 -11.70 15.14 4.65
C LEU A 88 -12.99 15.66 4.01
N ASP A 89 -12.84 16.66 3.13
CA ASP A 89 -13.95 17.37 2.52
C ASP A 89 -14.80 16.44 1.62
N PRO A 90 -16.07 16.81 1.35
CA PRO A 90 -16.91 16.08 0.41
C PRO A 90 -16.22 15.86 -0.94
N LYS A 91 -16.21 14.61 -1.42
CA LYS A 91 -15.56 14.19 -2.68
C LYS A 91 -14.05 14.46 -2.77
N GLU A 92 -13.41 14.89 -1.69
CA GLU A 92 -11.98 15.21 -1.68
C GLU A 92 -11.12 13.98 -1.96
N VAL A 93 -9.96 14.25 -2.57
CA VAL A 93 -8.95 13.26 -2.92
C VAL A 93 -7.61 13.76 -2.40
N ILE A 94 -7.06 13.07 -1.40
CA ILE A 94 -5.79 13.44 -0.77
C ILE A 94 -4.75 12.33 -0.91
N ASN A 95 -3.48 12.70 -0.95
CA ASN A 95 -2.39 11.74 -0.88
C ASN A 95 -2.07 11.43 0.58
N PHE A 96 -1.80 10.16 0.88
CA PHE A 96 -1.34 9.74 2.18
C PHE A 96 -0.01 9.01 2.09
N LYS A 97 0.75 9.08 3.18
CA LYS A 97 1.94 8.28 3.41
C LYS A 97 1.95 7.80 4.86
N ALA A 98 2.10 6.50 5.06
CA ALA A 98 2.22 5.89 6.36
C ALA A 98 3.37 4.89 6.41
N TYR A 99 3.80 4.57 7.62
CA TYR A 99 4.90 3.65 7.87
C TYR A 99 4.39 2.49 8.72
N ALA A 100 4.79 1.28 8.36
CA ALA A 100 4.55 0.11 9.19
C ALA A 100 5.87 -0.55 9.58
N LYS A 101 6.00 -0.88 10.86
CA LYS A 101 7.13 -1.65 11.39
C LYS A 101 6.96 -3.10 10.98
N VAL A 102 7.91 -3.63 10.25
CA VAL A 102 7.95 -5.02 9.80
C VAL A 102 9.13 -5.69 10.49
N PHE A 103 8.84 -6.60 11.42
CA PHE A 103 9.85 -7.40 12.08
C PHE A 103 10.65 -8.22 11.04
N ASP A 104 11.95 -8.42 11.26
CA ASP A 104 12.72 -9.38 10.48
C ASP A 104 12.12 -10.76 10.72
N MET A 105 11.53 -11.33 9.67
CA MET A 105 11.25 -12.74 9.61
C MET A 105 12.61 -13.41 9.69
N ASN A 106 12.99 -13.86 10.89
CA ASN A 106 14.14 -14.75 11.00
C ASN A 106 13.72 -16.01 10.27
N ASN A 107 14.16 -16.16 9.01
CA ASN A 107 14.20 -17.45 8.35
C ASN A 107 15.12 -18.34 9.20
N LYS A 108 14.55 -19.03 10.18
CA LYS A 108 15.14 -20.22 10.77
C LYS A 108 14.77 -21.42 9.92
#